data_AF-A0A162MAK8-F1
#
_entry.id   AF-A0A162MAK8-F1
#
_cell.length_a   1.000
_cell.length_b   1.000
_cell.length_c   1.000
_cell.angle_alpha   90.00
_cell.angle_beta   90.00
_cell.angle_gamma   90.00
#
_symmetry.space_group_name_H-M   'P 1'
#
loop_
_entity.id
_entity.type
_entity.pdbx_description
1 polymer ?
#
loop_
_entity_poly.entity_id
_entity_poly.type
_entity_poly.pdbx_seq_one_letter_code
_entity_poly.pdbx_strand_id
1 'polypeptide(L)'
;MSSILKKVISTVLAADLIIPSGIISLKAQAASPDIPVLLYHRVLPNPSNEWTDTSVENFEKHMQYLVENDYKTLSAEEYVNIMQGNATAPEKPILLTFDDATPDFLANTVPILNKYRMNAVQFVVSDWIGAGFSMSQADLQAVAKLPNISLQNHSKKHTENAWKTIEQSEASAEIAEANAFIKTVTGKDPILLAYPYGDYNADVQAAAAANDIQYSFKVGYPNQGDHAIGRHYIKMSTTLNEIAKWIGGPAPVEEPGTPVEQDVVYHETFAKGQGLSGTPILNNPKSTSCTPLFVLSTASILKFVAHSWYAPFLFFSQRYT
;
A
#
# COMPACT_ATOMS: atom_id res chain seq x y z
N MET A 1 -77.49 -8.61 -32.92
CA MET A 1 -76.48 -8.96 -31.89
C MET A 1 -77.21 -9.22 -30.58
N SER A 2 -77.18 -10.44 -30.06
CA SER A 2 -78.02 -10.86 -28.91
C SER A 2 -77.50 -10.27 -27.59
N SER A 3 -78.41 -10.07 -26.63
CA SER A 3 -78.20 -9.40 -25.34
C SER A 3 -77.17 -10.06 -24.41
N ILE A 4 -76.64 -11.22 -24.81
CA ILE A 4 -75.58 -11.95 -24.10
C ILE A 4 -74.21 -11.26 -24.31
N LEU A 5 -74.00 -10.57 -25.44
CA LEU A 5 -72.73 -9.91 -25.75
C LEU A 5 -72.52 -8.60 -24.95
N LYS A 6 -73.59 -7.96 -24.48
CA LYS A 6 -73.49 -6.73 -23.67
C LYS A 6 -73.18 -6.99 -22.19
N LYS A 7 -73.45 -8.20 -21.67
CA LYS A 7 -73.14 -8.55 -20.27
C LYS A 7 -71.70 -9.00 -20.05
N VAL A 8 -71.03 -9.56 -21.06
CA VAL A 8 -69.61 -9.95 -20.95
C VAL A 8 -68.68 -8.73 -21.01
N ILE A 9 -69.09 -7.64 -21.66
CA ILE A 9 -68.32 -6.39 -21.74
C ILE A 9 -68.39 -5.58 -20.42
N SER A 10 -69.37 -5.83 -19.55
CA SER A 10 -69.52 -5.11 -18.27
C SER A 10 -68.78 -5.74 -17.09
N THR A 11 -68.21 -6.95 -17.25
CA THR A 11 -67.46 -7.67 -16.20
C THR A 11 -65.97 -7.81 -16.50
N VAL A 12 -65.42 -6.98 -17.39
CA VAL A 12 -63.95 -6.81 -17.57
C VAL A 12 -63.50 -5.41 -17.12
N LEU A 13 -64.37 -4.65 -16.44
CA LEU A 13 -64.17 -3.24 -16.10
C LEU A 13 -64.00 -2.98 -14.60
N ALA A 14 -63.49 -3.98 -13.85
CA ALA A 14 -63.06 -3.82 -12.45
C ALA A 14 -62.31 -5.07 -11.97
N ALA A 15 -61.13 -5.35 -12.54
CA ALA A 15 -60.18 -6.25 -11.90
C ALA A 15 -58.76 -5.85 -12.33
N ASP A 16 -58.03 -5.32 -11.35
CA ASP A 16 -56.59 -5.34 -11.23
C ASP A 16 -55.76 -4.58 -12.28
N LEU A 17 -55.78 -3.26 -12.15
CA LEU A 17 -54.59 -2.45 -12.42
C LEU A 17 -54.20 -1.65 -11.17
N ILE A 18 -53.96 -2.36 -10.07
CA ILE A 18 -53.06 -1.86 -9.02
C ILE A 18 -51.72 -2.50 -9.34
N ILE A 19 -50.99 -1.93 -10.29
CA ILE A 19 -49.54 -2.13 -10.29
C ILE A 19 -49.09 -1.39 -9.03
N PRO A 20 -48.59 -2.06 -7.97
CA PRO A 20 -47.95 -1.32 -6.92
C PRO A 20 -46.86 -0.54 -7.61
N SER A 21 -46.89 0.78 -7.47
CA SER A 21 -45.77 1.67 -7.77
C SER A 21 -44.61 1.36 -6.82
N GLY A 22 -44.20 0.09 -6.76
CA GLY A 22 -42.88 -0.31 -6.39
C GLY A 22 -42.01 0.38 -7.40
N ILE A 23 -41.38 1.45 -6.95
CA ILE A 23 -40.18 2.00 -7.55
C ILE A 23 -39.27 0.79 -7.71
N ILE A 24 -39.27 0.18 -8.91
CA ILE A 24 -38.17 -0.65 -9.34
C ILE A 24 -37.06 0.38 -9.47
N SER A 25 -36.38 0.63 -8.36
CA SER A 25 -35.07 1.25 -8.37
C SER A 25 -34.23 0.23 -9.12
N LEU A 26 -34.21 0.35 -10.45
CA LEU A 26 -33.10 -0.13 -11.24
C LEU A 26 -31.90 0.58 -10.61
N LYS A 27 -31.25 -0.09 -9.64
CA LYS A 27 -29.86 0.16 -9.36
C LYS A 27 -29.20 -0.11 -10.70
N ALA A 28 -29.02 0.95 -11.49
CA ALA A 28 -28.07 0.90 -12.58
C ALA A 28 -26.80 0.38 -11.91
N GLN A 29 -26.32 -0.78 -12.35
CA GLN A 29 -25.03 -1.29 -11.93
C GLN A 29 -24.03 -0.28 -12.46
N ALA A 30 -23.76 0.78 -11.69
CA ALA A 30 -22.65 1.65 -11.94
C ALA A 30 -21.43 0.75 -12.03
N ALA A 31 -20.59 0.93 -13.05
CA ALA A 31 -19.31 0.26 -13.09
C ALA A 31 -18.63 0.50 -11.75
N SER A 32 -18.19 -0.58 -11.08
CA SER A 32 -17.53 -0.46 -9.78
C SER A 32 -16.41 0.56 -9.90
N PRO A 33 -16.32 1.55 -8.99
CA PRO A 33 -15.32 2.60 -9.10
C PRO A 33 -13.92 2.00 -9.15
N ASP A 34 -13.08 2.46 -10.06
CA ASP A 34 -11.68 2.03 -10.11
C ASP A 34 -10.88 2.82 -9.08
N ILE A 35 -10.69 2.22 -7.90
CA ILE A 35 -9.95 2.82 -6.79
C ILE A 35 -8.48 2.42 -6.93
N PRO A 36 -7.53 3.38 -7.06
CA PRO A 36 -6.11 3.06 -7.08
C PRO A 36 -5.66 2.41 -5.77
N VAL A 37 -4.86 1.35 -5.89
CA VAL A 37 -4.30 0.61 -4.75
C VAL A 37 -2.78 0.64 -4.84
N LEU A 38 -2.12 1.18 -3.80
CA LEU A 38 -0.66 1.18 -3.71
C LEU A 38 -0.20 0.01 -2.83
N LEU A 39 0.85 -0.67 -3.27
CA LEU A 39 1.47 -1.80 -2.58
C LEU A 39 2.88 -1.42 -2.14
N TYR A 40 3.08 -1.34 -0.83
CA TYR A 40 4.37 -1.21 -0.17
C TYR A 40 4.74 -2.52 0.53
N HIS A 41 6.04 -2.75 0.77
CA HIS A 41 6.47 -3.79 1.72
C HIS A 41 7.14 -3.12 2.92
N ARG A 42 8.41 -2.71 2.77
CA ARG A 42 9.22 -2.16 3.87
C ARG A 42 9.48 -0.67 3.68
N VAL A 43 9.40 0.08 4.76
CA VAL A 43 9.78 1.50 4.85
C VAL A 43 10.96 1.62 5.80
N LEU A 44 12.14 1.88 5.24
CA LEU A 44 13.41 1.81 5.98
C LEU A 44 14.20 3.13 5.86
N PRO A 45 14.95 3.55 6.90
CA PRO A 45 15.83 4.72 6.80
C PRO A 45 16.93 4.53 5.74
N ASN A 46 17.47 3.31 5.64
CA ASN A 46 18.51 2.93 4.69
C ASN A 46 18.01 1.74 3.86
N PRO A 47 17.19 1.98 2.81
CA PRO A 47 16.73 0.91 1.95
C PRO A 47 17.91 0.28 1.21
N SER A 48 17.84 -1.03 0.96
CA SER A 48 18.88 -1.74 0.20
C SER A 48 18.32 -2.77 -0.78
N ASN A 49 17.06 -3.16 -0.64
CA ASN A 49 16.37 -4.03 -1.58
C ASN A 49 15.58 -3.18 -2.58
N GLU A 50 16.00 -3.22 -3.85
CA GLU A 50 15.38 -2.46 -4.94
C GLU A 50 13.89 -2.76 -5.15
N TRP A 51 13.45 -3.96 -4.79
CA TRP A 51 12.08 -4.43 -5.01
C TRP A 51 11.19 -4.10 -3.82
N THR A 52 11.61 -4.39 -2.60
CA THR A 52 10.71 -4.35 -1.44
C THR A 52 10.87 -3.11 -0.56
N ASP A 53 11.95 -2.33 -0.71
CA ASP A 53 12.21 -1.20 0.18
C ASP A 53 11.76 0.12 -0.42
N THR A 54 11.18 0.95 0.42
CA THR A 54 11.00 2.39 0.21
C THR A 54 11.75 3.13 1.31
N SER A 55 12.44 4.23 0.99
CA SER A 55 13.04 5.05 2.05
C SER A 55 11.96 5.73 2.89
N VAL A 56 12.22 5.96 4.19
CA VAL A 56 11.35 6.77 5.05
C VAL A 56 11.05 8.13 4.43
N GLU A 57 12.07 8.77 3.84
CA GLU A 57 11.95 10.07 3.18
C GLU A 57 11.01 10.02 1.96
N ASN A 58 11.16 9.03 1.08
CA ASN A 58 10.30 8.90 -0.09
C ASN A 58 8.87 8.54 0.33
N PHE A 59 8.71 7.64 1.31
CA PHE A 59 7.38 7.32 1.82
C PHE A 59 6.68 8.56 2.39
N GLU A 60 7.37 9.40 3.16
CA GLU A 60 6.83 10.66 3.65
C GLU A 60 6.44 11.62 2.52
N LYS A 61 7.29 11.75 1.48
CA LYS A 61 6.97 12.52 0.28
C LYS A 61 5.72 12.00 -0.45
N HIS A 62 5.56 10.69 -0.54
CA HIS A 62 4.36 10.07 -1.14
C HIS A 62 3.10 10.47 -0.35
N MET A 63 3.14 10.35 0.98
CA MET A 63 2.00 10.70 1.83
C MET A 63 1.70 12.21 1.77
N GLN A 64 2.72 13.05 1.79
CA GLN A 64 2.57 14.50 1.64
C GLN A 64 1.89 14.85 0.30
N TYR A 65 2.37 14.27 -0.80
CA TYR A 65 1.76 14.47 -2.12
C TYR A 65 0.27 14.09 -2.14
N LEU A 66 -0.10 12.96 -1.52
CA LEU A 66 -1.50 12.56 -1.43
C LEU A 66 -2.35 13.59 -0.68
N VAL A 67 -1.86 14.13 0.44
CA VAL A 67 -2.57 15.18 1.20
C VAL A 67 -2.69 16.47 0.40
N GLU A 68 -1.60 16.93 -0.21
CA GLU A 68 -1.57 18.18 -0.98
C GLU A 68 -2.47 18.15 -2.22
N ASN A 69 -2.82 16.96 -2.70
CA ASN A 69 -3.68 16.75 -3.86
C ASN A 69 -5.05 16.17 -3.49
N ASP A 70 -5.47 16.30 -2.23
CA ASP A 70 -6.81 15.95 -1.72
C ASP A 70 -7.19 14.46 -1.86
N TYR A 71 -6.21 13.56 -1.88
CA TYR A 71 -6.49 12.12 -1.84
C TYR A 71 -6.96 11.69 -0.46
N LYS A 72 -8.00 10.85 -0.43
CA LYS A 72 -8.51 10.24 0.80
C LYS A 72 -8.18 8.76 0.84
N THR A 73 -7.34 8.38 1.79
CA THR A 73 -7.02 6.98 2.09
C THR A 73 -8.20 6.26 2.72
N LEU A 74 -8.56 5.09 2.20
CA LEU A 74 -9.69 4.29 2.68
C LEU A 74 -9.27 3.26 3.73
N SER A 75 -10.14 3.01 4.71
CA SER A 75 -10.11 1.78 5.50
C SER A 75 -10.56 0.56 4.66
N ALA A 76 -10.28 -0.66 5.14
CA ALA A 76 -10.74 -1.88 4.49
C ALA A 76 -12.27 -1.91 4.35
N GLU A 77 -12.98 -1.54 5.41
CA GLU A 77 -14.45 -1.49 5.42
C GLU A 77 -15.00 -0.41 4.48
N GLU A 78 -14.41 0.79 4.42
CA GLU A 78 -14.80 1.80 3.43
C GLU A 78 -14.58 1.31 2.00
N TYR A 79 -13.44 0.69 1.72
CA TYR A 79 -13.12 0.12 0.41
C TYR A 79 -14.19 -0.90 -0.03
N VAL A 80 -14.47 -1.90 0.81
CA VAL A 80 -15.48 -2.92 0.52
C VAL A 80 -16.86 -2.30 0.28
N ASN A 81 -17.30 -1.38 1.16
CA ASN A 81 -18.61 -0.75 1.04
C ASN A 81 -18.74 0.09 -0.24
N ILE A 82 -17.68 0.79 -0.64
CA ILE A 82 -17.67 1.57 -1.88
C ILE A 82 -17.71 0.65 -3.10
N MET A 83 -16.86 -0.38 -3.14
CA MET A 83 -16.79 -1.30 -4.27
C MET A 83 -18.08 -2.10 -4.47
N GLN A 84 -18.83 -2.36 -3.40
CA GLN A 84 -20.15 -3.01 -3.43
C GLN A 84 -21.32 -2.04 -3.69
N GLY A 85 -21.05 -0.73 -3.83
CA GLY A 85 -22.09 0.29 -4.03
C GLY A 85 -22.97 0.54 -2.80
N ASN A 86 -22.48 0.18 -1.62
CA ASN A 86 -23.13 0.44 -0.32
C ASN A 86 -22.76 1.82 0.25
N ALA A 87 -21.69 2.45 -0.26
CA ALA A 87 -21.27 3.79 0.09
C ALA A 87 -20.79 4.57 -1.15
N THR A 88 -20.91 5.89 -1.10
CA THR A 88 -20.37 6.77 -2.14
C THR A 88 -18.88 6.95 -1.94
N ALA A 89 -18.08 6.79 -3.00
CA ALA A 89 -16.66 7.07 -2.97
C ALA A 89 -16.39 8.57 -2.71
N PRO A 90 -15.34 8.93 -1.95
CA PRO A 90 -14.80 10.30 -2.02
C PRO A 90 -14.31 10.59 -3.44
N GLU A 91 -14.03 11.86 -3.76
CA GLU A 91 -13.63 12.27 -5.11
C GLU A 91 -12.31 11.62 -5.57
N LYS A 92 -11.34 11.50 -4.65
CA LYS A 92 -10.00 10.91 -4.91
C LYS A 92 -9.70 9.79 -3.89
N PRO A 93 -10.42 8.65 -3.97
CA PRO A 93 -10.18 7.53 -3.08
C PRO A 93 -8.83 6.87 -3.41
N ILE A 94 -8.14 6.37 -2.39
CA ILE A 94 -6.96 5.54 -2.59
C ILE A 94 -6.87 4.50 -1.47
N LEU A 95 -6.44 3.28 -1.78
CA LEU A 95 -6.16 2.25 -0.78
C LEU A 95 -4.64 2.09 -0.63
N LEU A 96 -4.14 2.26 0.59
CA LEU A 96 -2.73 1.98 0.92
C LEU A 96 -2.65 0.57 1.48
N THR A 97 -1.83 -0.27 0.86
CA THR A 97 -1.61 -1.65 1.29
C THR A 97 -0.14 -1.92 1.57
N PHE A 98 0.11 -2.71 2.59
CA PHE A 98 1.43 -3.15 3.02
C PHE A 98 1.42 -4.66 3.17
N ASP A 99 2.41 -5.35 2.61
CA ASP A 99 2.52 -6.80 2.67
C ASP A 99 3.46 -7.25 3.81
N ASP A 100 3.50 -8.54 4.12
CA ASP A 100 4.44 -9.25 5.02
C ASP A 100 4.43 -8.94 6.54
N ALA A 101 3.84 -7.84 6.97
CA ALA A 101 3.78 -7.37 8.36
C ALA A 101 5.17 -7.26 9.03
N THR A 102 6.14 -6.70 8.31
CA THR A 102 7.50 -6.54 8.81
C THR A 102 7.58 -5.52 9.98
N PRO A 103 8.53 -5.66 10.92
CA PRO A 103 8.59 -4.82 12.12
C PRO A 103 8.73 -3.31 11.87
N ASP A 104 9.32 -2.92 10.74
CA ASP A 104 9.50 -1.53 10.35
C ASP A 104 8.18 -0.80 10.08
N PHE A 105 7.08 -1.53 9.77
CA PHE A 105 5.77 -0.90 9.61
C PHE A 105 5.34 -0.16 10.89
N LEU A 106 5.53 -0.79 12.06
CA LEU A 106 5.22 -0.13 13.34
C LEU A 106 6.20 0.99 13.66
N ALA A 107 7.49 0.79 13.38
CA ALA A 107 8.55 1.73 13.76
C ALA A 107 8.61 2.99 12.87
N ASN A 108 8.35 2.84 11.56
CA ASN A 108 8.63 3.85 10.55
C ASN A 108 7.37 4.27 9.78
N THR A 109 6.50 3.33 9.40
CA THR A 109 5.31 3.62 8.59
C THR A 109 4.18 4.24 9.41
N VAL A 110 3.82 3.63 10.54
CA VAL A 110 2.72 4.09 11.41
C VAL A 110 2.88 5.54 11.87
N PRO A 111 4.05 6.02 12.31
CA PRO A 111 4.22 7.43 12.69
C PRO A 111 3.87 8.40 11.56
N ILE A 112 4.25 8.08 10.32
CA ILE A 112 3.96 8.92 9.14
C ILE A 112 2.47 8.86 8.80
N LEU A 113 1.87 7.66 8.76
CA LEU A 113 0.43 7.51 8.54
C LEU A 113 -0.38 8.31 9.56
N ASN A 114 0.02 8.29 10.83
CA ASN A 114 -0.63 9.06 11.90
C ASN A 114 -0.43 10.57 11.74
N LYS A 115 0.77 11.02 11.35
CA LYS A 115 1.06 12.44 11.05
C LYS A 115 0.09 13.00 10.01
N TYR A 116 -0.19 12.24 8.96
CA TYR A 116 -1.08 12.63 7.86
C TYR A 116 -2.53 12.13 8.02
N ARG A 117 -2.87 11.49 9.14
CA ARG A 117 -4.21 10.94 9.45
C ARG A 117 -4.75 9.98 8.40
N MET A 118 -3.88 9.08 7.93
CA MET A 118 -4.17 8.15 6.85
C MET A 118 -4.55 6.76 7.37
N ASN A 119 -5.42 6.12 6.59
CA ASN A 119 -5.78 4.72 6.75
C ASN A 119 -4.88 3.82 5.91
N ALA A 120 -4.63 2.60 6.40
CA ALA A 120 -3.90 1.59 5.64
C ALA A 120 -4.36 0.17 5.97
N VAL A 121 -4.10 -0.74 5.04
CA VAL A 121 -4.27 -2.19 5.19
C VAL A 121 -2.89 -2.83 5.30
N GLN A 122 -2.67 -3.62 6.34
CA GLN A 122 -1.50 -4.46 6.50
C GLN A 122 -1.91 -5.93 6.31
N PHE A 123 -1.38 -6.57 5.28
CA PHE A 123 -1.54 -7.99 5.02
C PHE A 123 -0.53 -8.79 5.86
N VAL A 124 -1.00 -9.86 6.50
CA VAL A 124 -0.27 -10.63 7.51
C VAL A 124 -0.08 -12.07 7.04
N VAL A 125 1.18 -12.53 7.00
CA VAL A 125 1.53 -13.95 6.85
C VAL A 125 1.56 -14.58 8.24
N SER A 126 0.59 -15.44 8.57
CA SER A 126 0.40 -15.87 9.97
C SER A 126 1.59 -16.65 10.54
N ASP A 127 2.23 -17.52 9.75
CA ASP A 127 3.37 -18.33 10.22
C ASP A 127 4.66 -17.53 10.40
N TRP A 128 4.74 -16.30 9.86
CA TRP A 128 5.93 -15.47 10.02
C TRP A 128 5.93 -14.68 11.32
N ILE A 129 4.76 -14.50 11.95
CA ILE A 129 4.63 -13.72 13.19
C ILE A 129 5.36 -14.41 14.33
N GLY A 130 6.30 -13.69 14.95
CA GLY A 130 7.19 -14.21 15.99
C GLY A 130 8.37 -15.06 15.48
N ALA A 131 8.50 -15.28 14.16
CA ALA A 131 9.60 -16.05 13.56
C ALA A 131 10.82 -15.18 13.15
N GLY A 132 10.83 -13.89 13.51
CA GLY A 132 11.97 -12.97 13.35
C GLY A 132 12.01 -12.18 12.04
N PHE A 133 11.39 -12.68 10.96
CA PHE A 133 11.25 -11.94 9.70
C PHE A 133 10.10 -10.91 9.75
N SER A 134 9.02 -11.25 10.44
CA SER A 134 7.83 -10.42 10.60
C SER A 134 7.71 -9.90 12.04
N MET A 135 6.70 -9.08 12.32
CA MET A 135 6.39 -8.54 13.65
C MET A 135 6.37 -9.62 14.73
N SER A 136 6.71 -9.22 15.97
CA SER A 136 6.35 -10.03 17.13
C SER A 136 4.84 -10.06 17.32
N GLN A 137 4.31 -11.05 18.04
CA GLN A 137 2.88 -11.06 18.37
C GLN A 137 2.46 -9.83 19.18
N ALA A 138 3.34 -9.29 20.03
CA ALA A 138 3.10 -8.08 20.79
C ALA A 138 3.00 -6.84 19.90
N ASP A 139 3.89 -6.71 18.91
CA ASP A 139 3.85 -5.61 17.93
C ASP A 139 2.59 -5.70 17.07
N LEU A 140 2.22 -6.90 16.60
CA LEU A 140 1.01 -7.09 15.83
C LEU A 140 -0.25 -6.72 16.64
N GLN A 141 -0.30 -7.08 17.94
CA GLN A 141 -1.36 -6.65 18.85
C GLN A 141 -1.37 -5.13 19.09
N ALA A 142 -0.21 -4.47 19.06
CA ALA A 142 -0.13 -3.01 19.15
C ALA A 142 -0.70 -2.37 17.89
N VAL A 143 -0.35 -2.89 16.70
CA VAL A 143 -0.90 -2.44 15.42
C VAL A 143 -2.42 -2.65 15.36
N ALA A 144 -2.92 -3.80 15.82
CA ALA A 144 -4.35 -4.10 15.82
C ALA A 144 -5.21 -3.13 16.67
N LYS A 145 -4.59 -2.40 17.61
CA LYS A 145 -5.28 -1.39 18.44
C LYS A 145 -5.32 -0.01 17.76
N LEU A 146 -4.60 0.19 16.67
CA LEU A 146 -4.59 1.45 15.95
C LEU A 146 -5.89 1.59 15.14
N PRO A 147 -6.64 2.69 15.29
CA PRO A 147 -7.96 2.82 14.67
C PRO A 147 -7.92 3.00 13.15
N ASN A 148 -6.77 3.36 12.60
CA ASN A 148 -6.55 3.65 11.18
C ASN A 148 -5.87 2.50 10.42
N ILE A 149 -5.51 1.40 11.09
CA ILE A 149 -4.83 0.27 10.46
C ILE A 149 -5.73 -0.98 10.53
N SER A 150 -5.88 -1.65 9.39
CA SER A 150 -6.62 -2.91 9.29
C SER A 150 -5.67 -4.06 9.00
N LEU A 151 -5.68 -5.10 9.85
CA LEU A 151 -4.90 -6.33 9.62
C LEU A 151 -5.72 -7.32 8.78
N GLN A 152 -5.16 -7.76 7.65
CA GLN A 152 -5.84 -8.56 6.64
C GLN A 152 -4.98 -9.77 6.21
N ASN A 153 -5.51 -10.66 5.38
CA ASN A 153 -4.91 -11.97 5.13
C ASN A 153 -3.81 -11.94 4.06
N HIS A 154 -2.64 -12.54 4.32
CA HIS A 154 -1.57 -12.76 3.34
C HIS A 154 -1.14 -14.23 3.21
N SER A 155 -2.10 -15.16 3.31
CA SER A 155 -1.91 -16.60 3.51
C SER A 155 -1.27 -16.97 4.84
N LYS A 156 -1.20 -18.28 5.08
CA LYS A 156 -0.51 -18.83 6.24
C LYS A 156 0.99 -18.84 6.03
N LYS A 157 1.47 -19.41 4.92
CA LYS A 157 2.90 -19.74 4.72
C LYS A 157 3.66 -18.82 3.77
N HIS A 158 2.97 -18.16 2.84
CA HIS A 158 3.58 -17.35 1.78
C HIS A 158 4.60 -18.16 0.94
N THR A 159 4.26 -19.39 0.57
CA THR A 159 5.14 -20.28 -0.22
C THR A 159 5.26 -19.79 -1.66
N GLU A 160 6.51 -19.62 -2.12
CA GLU A 160 6.81 -19.18 -3.49
C GLU A 160 6.20 -20.10 -4.55
N ASN A 161 5.57 -19.51 -5.58
CA ASN A 161 4.94 -20.16 -6.72
C ASN A 161 3.79 -21.14 -6.41
N ALA A 162 3.51 -21.46 -5.14
CA ALA A 162 2.48 -22.42 -4.78
C ALA A 162 1.10 -21.99 -5.29
N TRP A 163 0.80 -20.69 -5.17
CA TRP A 163 -0.52 -20.14 -5.48
C TRP A 163 -0.84 -20.11 -6.98
N LYS A 164 0.12 -20.41 -7.86
CA LYS A 164 -0.11 -20.59 -9.31
C LYS A 164 -0.87 -21.88 -9.63
N THR A 165 -0.71 -22.92 -8.80
CA THR A 165 -1.18 -24.28 -9.12
C THR A 165 -1.85 -25.00 -7.96
N ILE A 166 -1.90 -24.40 -6.78
CA ILE A 166 -2.55 -24.96 -5.59
C ILE A 166 -4.03 -25.25 -5.86
N GLU A 167 -4.53 -26.36 -5.32
CA GLU A 167 -5.95 -26.73 -5.43
C GLU A 167 -6.79 -25.97 -4.40
N GLN A 168 -8.11 -25.89 -4.65
CA GLN A 168 -9.02 -25.06 -3.85
C GLN A 168 -9.01 -25.46 -2.37
N SER A 169 -8.91 -26.75 -2.07
CA SER A 169 -8.93 -27.25 -0.68
C SER A 169 -7.70 -26.80 0.11
N GLU A 170 -6.52 -26.82 -0.50
CA GLU A 170 -5.26 -26.41 0.12
C GLU A 170 -5.18 -24.88 0.22
N ALA A 171 -5.61 -24.16 -0.82
CA ALA A 171 -5.75 -22.70 -0.77
C ALA A 171 -6.73 -22.27 0.33
N SER A 172 -7.84 -22.99 0.50
CA SER A 172 -8.81 -22.73 1.56
C SER A 172 -8.20 -22.96 2.94
N ALA A 173 -7.32 -23.95 3.11
CA ALA A 173 -6.63 -24.17 4.38
C ALA A 173 -5.65 -23.02 4.69
N GLU A 174 -4.84 -22.60 3.71
CA GLU A 174 -3.95 -21.44 3.85
C GLU A 174 -4.71 -20.16 4.25
N ILE A 175 -5.87 -19.91 3.64
CA ILE A 175 -6.71 -18.74 3.95
C ILE A 175 -7.37 -18.89 5.32
N ALA A 176 -8.03 -20.02 5.60
CA ALA A 176 -8.80 -20.24 6.82
C ALA A 176 -7.91 -20.20 8.08
N GLU A 177 -6.72 -20.81 8.02
CA GLU A 177 -5.80 -20.82 9.16
C GLU A 177 -5.25 -19.42 9.46
N ALA A 178 -4.91 -18.65 8.42
CA ALA A 178 -4.52 -17.25 8.58
C ALA A 178 -5.69 -16.37 9.08
N ASN A 179 -6.92 -16.59 8.59
CA ASN A 179 -8.13 -15.92 9.11
C ASN A 179 -8.31 -16.17 10.61
N ALA A 180 -8.20 -17.45 11.02
CA ALA A 180 -8.34 -17.84 12.42
C ALA A 180 -7.29 -17.15 13.29
N PHE A 181 -6.03 -17.12 12.85
CA PHE A 181 -4.95 -16.41 13.55
C PHE A 181 -5.24 -14.90 13.67
N ILE A 182 -5.55 -14.23 12.56
CA ILE A 182 -5.80 -12.78 12.55
C ILE A 182 -6.98 -12.43 13.47
N LYS A 183 -8.04 -13.24 13.44
CA LYS A 183 -9.20 -13.08 14.33
C LYS A 183 -8.82 -13.13 15.82
N THR A 184 -7.85 -13.96 16.20
CA THR A 184 -7.36 -13.99 17.60
C THR A 184 -6.71 -12.68 18.04
N VAL A 185 -6.18 -11.91 17.08
CA VAL A 185 -5.48 -10.64 17.33
C VAL A 185 -6.43 -9.44 17.25
N THR A 186 -7.32 -9.44 16.25
CA THR A 186 -8.19 -8.30 15.92
C THR A 186 -9.60 -8.41 16.51
N GLY A 187 -10.04 -9.63 16.84
CA GLY A 187 -11.44 -9.92 17.17
C GLY A 187 -12.39 -9.91 15.95
N LYS A 188 -11.88 -9.73 14.73
CA LYS A 188 -12.65 -9.64 13.49
C LYS A 188 -12.10 -10.64 12.46
N ASP A 189 -12.98 -11.22 11.67
CA ASP A 189 -12.55 -11.95 10.47
C ASP A 189 -12.01 -10.96 9.43
N PRO A 190 -10.84 -11.23 8.82
CA PRO A 190 -10.37 -10.42 7.71
C PRO A 190 -11.31 -10.59 6.50
N ILE A 191 -11.46 -9.51 5.74
CA ILE A 191 -12.36 -9.41 4.57
C ILE A 191 -11.58 -9.19 3.27
N LEU A 192 -10.26 -8.97 3.37
CA LEU A 192 -9.36 -8.75 2.25
C LEU A 192 -8.23 -9.79 2.27
N LEU A 193 -7.77 -10.16 1.08
CA LEU A 193 -6.66 -11.09 0.88
C LEU A 193 -5.65 -10.52 -0.12
N ALA A 194 -4.37 -10.47 0.21
CA ALA A 194 -3.31 -10.30 -0.77
C ALA A 194 -2.73 -11.66 -1.12
N TYR A 195 -2.60 -11.96 -2.40
CA TYR A 195 -1.98 -13.21 -2.84
C TYR A 195 -0.45 -13.13 -2.70
N PRO A 196 0.22 -14.11 -2.07
CA PRO A 196 1.67 -14.22 -2.08
C PRO A 196 2.23 -14.07 -3.50
N TYR A 197 3.21 -13.18 -3.67
CA TYR A 197 3.82 -12.85 -4.97
C TYR A 197 2.86 -12.33 -6.06
N GLY A 198 1.58 -12.10 -5.72
CA GLY A 198 0.52 -11.81 -6.69
C GLY A 198 0.05 -13.03 -7.49
N ASP A 199 0.46 -14.24 -7.09
CA ASP A 199 0.15 -15.49 -7.78
C ASP A 199 -1.23 -16.02 -7.41
N TYR A 200 -1.99 -16.46 -8.39
CA TYR A 200 -3.31 -17.05 -8.17
C TYR A 200 -3.74 -17.90 -9.38
N ASN A 201 -4.76 -18.73 -9.15
CA ASN A 201 -5.50 -19.45 -10.17
C ASN A 201 -7.02 -19.42 -9.85
N ALA A 202 -7.83 -20.10 -10.65
CA ALA A 202 -9.28 -20.15 -10.43
C ALA A 202 -9.66 -20.81 -9.09
N ASP A 203 -8.90 -21.81 -8.66
CA ASP A 203 -9.12 -22.52 -7.40
C ASP A 203 -8.85 -21.62 -6.18
N VAL A 204 -7.80 -20.80 -6.23
CA VAL A 204 -7.50 -19.77 -5.22
C VAL A 204 -8.63 -18.75 -5.13
N GLN A 205 -9.17 -18.29 -6.26
CA GLN A 205 -10.29 -17.34 -6.26
C GLN A 205 -11.55 -17.98 -5.64
N ALA A 206 -11.83 -19.23 -5.98
CA ALA A 206 -12.94 -19.97 -5.39
C ALA A 206 -12.74 -20.22 -3.88
N ALA A 207 -11.50 -20.47 -3.44
CA ALA A 207 -11.15 -20.60 -2.03
C ALA A 207 -11.33 -19.28 -1.28
N ALA A 208 -10.92 -18.14 -1.86
CA ALA A 208 -11.11 -16.83 -1.26
C ALA A 208 -12.61 -16.54 -1.03
N ALA A 209 -13.44 -16.74 -2.05
CA ALA A 209 -14.89 -16.57 -1.95
C ALA A 209 -15.52 -17.50 -0.89
N ALA A 210 -15.07 -18.76 -0.80
CA ALA A 210 -15.57 -19.73 0.18
C ALA A 210 -15.16 -19.41 1.63
N ASN A 211 -14.17 -18.53 1.83
CA ASN A 211 -13.70 -18.08 3.15
C ASN A 211 -14.14 -16.65 3.47
N ASP A 212 -15.24 -16.19 2.86
CA ASP A 212 -15.87 -14.88 3.08
C ASP A 212 -14.95 -13.66 2.82
N ILE A 213 -13.84 -13.87 2.08
CA ILE A 213 -13.04 -12.77 1.55
C ILE A 213 -13.91 -12.01 0.55
N GLN A 214 -13.95 -10.69 0.66
CA GLN A 214 -14.76 -9.82 -0.20
C GLN A 214 -13.98 -9.39 -1.43
N TYR A 215 -12.69 -9.07 -1.26
CA TYR A 215 -11.80 -8.72 -2.37
C TYR A 215 -10.41 -9.31 -2.17
N SER A 216 -9.79 -9.74 -3.27
CA SER A 216 -8.42 -10.23 -3.27
C SER A 216 -7.54 -9.45 -4.23
N PHE A 217 -6.28 -9.25 -3.84
CA PHE A 217 -5.33 -8.41 -4.54
C PHE A 217 -4.18 -9.20 -5.15
N LYS A 218 -3.86 -8.88 -6.40
CA LYS A 218 -2.67 -9.33 -7.13
C LYS A 218 -1.68 -8.19 -7.31
N VAL A 219 -0.49 -8.52 -7.81
CA VAL A 219 0.49 -7.52 -8.22
C VAL A 219 0.17 -7.03 -9.63
N GLY A 220 0.15 -5.70 -9.81
CA GLY A 220 -0.03 -5.05 -11.11
C GLY A 220 -1.48 -4.95 -11.57
N TYR A 221 -1.75 -3.96 -12.42
CA TYR A 221 -3.03 -3.72 -13.10
C TYR A 221 -3.10 -4.45 -14.45
N PRO A 222 -4.30 -4.62 -15.07
CA PRO A 222 -5.62 -4.15 -14.64
C PRO A 222 -6.31 -5.05 -13.60
N ASN A 223 -7.44 -4.59 -13.06
CA ASN A 223 -8.35 -5.42 -12.26
C ASN A 223 -8.93 -6.57 -13.11
N GLN A 224 -9.11 -7.75 -12.51
CA GLN A 224 -9.64 -8.95 -13.17
C GLN A 224 -10.75 -9.61 -12.35
N GLY A 225 -11.66 -8.78 -11.80
CA GLY A 225 -12.75 -9.18 -10.92
C GLY A 225 -12.44 -9.00 -9.44
N ASP A 226 -13.42 -9.26 -8.59
CA ASP A 226 -13.37 -8.97 -7.14
C ASP A 226 -12.21 -9.70 -6.44
N HIS A 227 -11.86 -10.89 -6.92
CA HIS A 227 -10.75 -11.71 -6.42
C HIS A 227 -9.48 -11.60 -7.26
N ALA A 228 -9.28 -10.51 -7.99
CA ALA A 228 -8.03 -10.22 -8.71
C ALA A 228 -7.89 -8.71 -8.98
N ILE A 229 -8.02 -7.90 -7.92
CA ILE A 229 -7.79 -6.45 -7.96
C ILE A 229 -6.30 -6.16 -8.13
N GLY A 230 -5.97 -5.26 -9.06
CA GLY A 230 -4.60 -4.86 -9.32
C GLY A 230 -4.05 -3.89 -8.26
N ARG A 231 -2.74 -3.94 -8.04
CA ARG A 231 -2.04 -2.99 -7.18
C ARG A 231 -0.82 -2.41 -7.88
N HIS A 232 -0.56 -1.12 -7.68
CA HIS A 232 0.66 -0.47 -8.12
C HIS A 232 1.78 -0.79 -7.15
N TYR A 233 2.75 -1.57 -7.63
CA TYR A 233 3.88 -2.05 -6.84
C TYR A 233 4.93 -0.94 -6.68
N ILE A 234 5.16 -0.50 -5.45
CA ILE A 234 6.17 0.51 -5.13
C ILE A 234 7.52 -0.17 -4.95
N LYS A 235 8.48 0.23 -5.78
CA LYS A 235 9.89 -0.17 -5.72
C LYS A 235 10.71 0.97 -5.14
N MET A 236 11.97 0.69 -4.79
CA MET A 236 12.90 1.72 -4.34
C MET A 236 13.08 2.86 -5.35
N SER A 237 13.07 2.52 -6.65
CA SER A 237 13.22 3.47 -7.75
C SER A 237 11.92 4.18 -8.17
N THR A 238 10.79 3.85 -7.54
CA THR A 238 9.49 4.43 -7.92
C THR A 238 9.46 5.91 -7.58
N THR A 239 9.23 6.72 -8.60
CA THR A 239 9.18 8.18 -8.47
C THR A 239 7.78 8.69 -8.12
N LEU A 240 7.71 9.88 -7.50
CA LEU A 240 6.44 10.57 -7.27
C LEU A 240 5.65 10.81 -8.57
N ASN A 241 6.34 11.06 -9.69
CA ASN A 241 5.70 11.29 -10.98
C ASN A 241 5.03 10.01 -11.52
N GLU A 242 5.65 8.83 -11.32
CA GLU A 242 5.01 7.55 -11.63
C GLU A 242 3.78 7.31 -10.78
N ILE A 243 3.86 7.57 -9.46
CA ILE A 243 2.72 7.44 -8.55
C ILE A 243 1.58 8.36 -8.98
N ALA A 244 1.87 9.65 -9.22
CA ALA A 244 0.90 10.62 -9.71
C ALA A 244 0.18 10.13 -10.97
N LYS A 245 0.93 9.62 -11.95
CA LYS A 245 0.36 9.07 -13.19
C LYS A 245 -0.53 7.85 -12.94
N TRP A 246 -0.12 6.94 -12.07
CA TRP A 246 -0.90 5.75 -11.73
C TRP A 246 -2.24 6.08 -11.08
N ILE A 247 -2.26 7.06 -10.18
CA ILE A 247 -3.45 7.43 -9.40
C ILE A 247 -4.26 8.57 -10.05
N GLY A 248 -3.94 8.96 -11.28
CA GLY A 248 -4.61 10.04 -12.02
C GLY A 248 -4.40 11.44 -11.43
N GLY A 249 -3.33 11.64 -10.67
CA GLY A 249 -2.98 12.90 -10.01
C GLY A 249 -2.19 13.86 -10.90
N PRO A 250 -2.08 15.14 -10.51
CA PRO A 250 -1.27 16.11 -11.24
C PRO A 250 0.22 15.79 -11.11
N ALA A 251 1.00 16.17 -12.13
CA ALA A 251 2.45 16.03 -12.07
C ALA A 251 3.01 16.79 -10.84
N PRO A 252 3.90 16.17 -10.04
CA PRO A 252 4.56 16.87 -8.94
C PRO A 252 5.32 18.09 -9.45
N VAL A 253 5.33 19.17 -8.67
CA VAL A 253 6.18 20.33 -8.98
C VAL A 253 7.63 19.90 -8.79
N GLU A 254 8.45 20.03 -9.83
CA GLU A 254 9.88 19.80 -9.70
C GLU A 254 10.47 20.84 -8.74
N GLU A 255 10.93 20.41 -7.57
CA GLU A 255 11.76 21.23 -6.68
C GLU A 255 13.05 21.59 -7.44
N PRO A 256 13.34 22.89 -7.67
CA PRO A 256 14.57 23.30 -8.31
C PRO A 256 15.74 22.99 -7.37
N GLY A 257 16.39 21.82 -7.56
CA GLY A 257 17.59 21.46 -6.81
C GLY A 257 17.76 19.98 -6.48
N THR A 258 16.79 19.11 -6.74
CA THR A 258 17.02 17.65 -6.61
C THR A 258 17.98 17.22 -7.72
N PRO A 259 19.21 16.76 -7.42
CA PRO A 259 20.07 16.21 -8.46
C PRO A 259 19.35 15.01 -9.05
N VAL A 260 19.20 14.99 -10.37
CA VAL A 260 18.89 13.77 -11.11
C VAL A 260 19.92 12.75 -10.65
N GLU A 261 19.48 11.64 -10.05
CA GLU A 261 20.35 10.51 -9.76
C GLU A 261 20.97 10.10 -11.09
N GLN A 262 22.23 10.49 -11.29
CA GLN A 262 22.97 10.12 -12.48
C GLN A 262 23.16 8.62 -12.41
N ASP A 263 22.80 7.91 -13.48
CA ASP A 263 23.07 6.48 -13.64
C ASP A 263 24.55 6.20 -13.35
N VAL A 264 24.86 5.77 -12.12
CA VAL A 264 26.21 5.32 -11.78
C VAL A 264 26.34 3.90 -12.33
N VAL A 265 26.82 3.81 -13.56
CA VAL A 265 27.17 2.51 -14.17
C VAL A 265 28.49 2.04 -13.56
N TYR A 266 28.41 1.14 -12.57
CA TYR A 266 29.58 0.44 -12.05
C TYR A 266 30.11 -0.53 -13.11
N HIS A 267 31.33 -0.29 -13.59
CA HIS A 267 32.08 -1.27 -14.37
C HIS A 267 33.01 -2.02 -13.41
N GLU A 268 32.65 -3.24 -13.05
CA GLU A 268 33.60 -4.15 -12.43
C GLU A 268 34.54 -4.71 -13.51
N THR A 269 35.85 -4.49 -13.34
CA THR A 269 36.87 -5.21 -14.12
C THR A 269 37.50 -6.28 -13.23
N PHE A 270 37.27 -7.54 -13.56
CA PHE A 270 37.85 -8.67 -12.85
C PHE A 270 39.28 -8.93 -13.33
N ALA A 271 40.27 -8.61 -12.49
CA ALA A 271 41.62 -9.13 -12.65
C ALA A 271 41.97 -9.97 -11.40
N LYS A 272 42.11 -11.30 -11.59
CA LYS A 272 42.63 -12.26 -10.59
C LYS A 272 41.81 -12.45 -9.30
N GLY A 273 40.48 -12.33 -9.38
CA GLY A 273 39.57 -12.94 -8.39
C GLY A 273 39.54 -12.30 -7.00
N GLN A 274 39.92 -11.03 -6.86
CA GLN A 274 39.67 -10.22 -5.66
C GLN A 274 39.15 -8.84 -6.08
N GLY A 275 37.97 -8.45 -5.60
CA GLY A 275 37.35 -7.17 -5.92
C GLY A 275 38.04 -6.01 -5.18
N LEU A 276 38.57 -5.04 -5.93
CA LEU A 276 39.01 -3.76 -5.40
C LEU A 276 38.03 -2.67 -5.88
N SER A 277 37.63 -1.77 -4.99
CA SER A 277 36.65 -0.72 -5.28
C SER A 277 37.10 0.16 -6.46
N GLY A 278 36.31 0.20 -7.53
CA GLY A 278 36.49 1.14 -8.62
C GLY A 278 36.07 2.56 -8.21
N THR A 279 36.85 3.56 -8.56
CA THR A 279 36.47 4.98 -8.48
C THR A 279 35.41 5.32 -9.53
N PRO A 280 34.41 6.17 -9.23
CA PRO A 280 33.37 6.55 -10.18
C PRO A 280 33.97 7.35 -11.34
N ILE A 281 33.50 7.09 -12.57
CA ILE A 281 33.79 7.92 -13.75
C ILE A 281 32.48 8.60 -14.15
N LEU A 282 32.46 9.93 -14.13
CA LEU A 282 31.32 10.73 -14.60
C LEU A 282 31.27 10.68 -16.13
N ASN A 283 30.16 10.24 -16.70
CA ASN A 283 29.91 10.37 -18.14
C ASN A 283 29.52 11.82 -18.45
N ASN A 284 30.38 12.55 -19.17
CA ASN A 284 30.05 13.87 -19.71
C ASN A 284 30.11 13.83 -21.24
N PRO A 285 28.98 13.93 -21.98
CA PRO A 285 29.04 14.14 -23.41
C PRO A 285 29.19 15.65 -23.69
N LYS A 286 30.32 16.01 -24.29
CA LYS A 286 30.71 17.32 -24.85
C LYS A 286 31.43 18.28 -23.88
N SER A 287 32.75 18.33 -23.97
CA SER A 287 33.45 19.58 -24.31
C SER A 287 34.87 19.29 -24.74
N THR A 288 35.22 19.81 -25.91
CA THR A 288 36.55 19.83 -26.51
C THR A 288 37.61 20.46 -25.61
N SER A 289 38.81 19.88 -25.67
CA SER A 289 40.10 20.32 -25.15
C SER A 289 40.29 21.83 -24.96
N CYS A 290 40.81 22.23 -23.78
CA CYS A 290 41.86 23.23 -23.63
C CYS A 290 42.38 23.28 -22.17
N THR A 291 43.62 22.86 -21.96
CA THR A 291 44.52 23.31 -20.87
C THR A 291 45.57 24.23 -21.52
N PRO A 292 46.27 25.16 -20.80
CA PRO A 292 46.90 24.87 -19.51
C PRO A 292 47.07 26.02 -18.48
N LEU A 293 47.54 25.62 -17.29
CA LEU A 293 48.46 26.27 -16.32
C LEU A 293 48.03 27.54 -15.55
N PHE A 294 48.08 27.49 -14.20
CA PHE A 294 48.97 28.30 -13.33
C PHE A 294 48.83 27.84 -11.85
N VAL A 295 49.86 27.17 -11.31
CA VAL A 295 50.77 27.55 -10.19
C VAL A 295 50.18 27.56 -8.77
N LEU A 296 50.80 26.70 -7.94
CA LEU A 296 50.69 26.59 -6.48
C LEU A 296 51.18 27.85 -5.74
N SER A 297 50.52 28.20 -4.65
CA SER A 297 51.12 28.98 -3.55
C SER A 297 50.65 28.42 -2.21
N THR A 298 51.60 28.33 -1.27
CA THR A 298 51.50 27.77 0.08
C THR A 298 51.42 28.89 1.12
N ALA A 299 51.22 28.48 2.38
CA ALA A 299 51.28 29.26 3.64
C ALA A 299 49.94 29.88 4.09
N SER A 300 49.55 29.91 5.36
CA SER A 300 49.95 29.28 6.63
C SER A 300 49.06 29.92 7.73
N ILE A 301 49.07 29.34 8.94
CA ILE A 301 48.96 29.99 10.27
C ILE A 301 47.60 30.02 11.04
N LEU A 302 47.69 29.34 12.20
CA LEU A 302 47.12 29.49 13.56
C LEU A 302 45.61 29.33 13.81
N LYS A 303 45.11 28.39 14.65
CA LYS A 303 45.27 28.01 16.09
C LYS A 303 44.64 28.97 17.13
N PHE A 304 43.94 28.33 18.10
CA PHE A 304 43.47 28.77 19.44
C PHE A 304 42.15 29.59 19.48
N VAL A 305 41.17 29.42 20.40
CA VAL A 305 41.11 28.91 21.80
C VAL A 305 39.70 28.36 22.10
N ALA A 306 39.61 27.29 22.91
CA ALA A 306 38.40 26.83 23.59
C ALA A 306 38.14 27.61 24.89
N HIS A 307 36.89 27.94 25.24
CA HIS A 307 36.50 28.22 26.63
C HIS A 307 35.11 27.64 26.94
N SER A 308 35.10 26.74 27.92
CA SER A 308 33.97 26.17 28.64
C SER A 308 33.50 27.15 29.72
N TRP A 309 32.19 27.22 29.98
CA TRP A 309 31.65 27.63 31.28
C TRP A 309 30.52 26.70 31.72
N TYR A 310 30.56 26.39 33.00
CA TYR A 310 29.80 25.42 33.78
C TYR A 310 28.64 26.09 34.54
N ALA A 311 27.72 25.24 35.03
CA ALA A 311 26.92 25.37 36.27
C ALA A 311 25.42 25.82 36.15
N PRO A 312 24.54 25.54 37.15
CA PRO A 312 23.96 24.21 37.42
C PRO A 312 22.44 24.21 37.78
N PHE A 313 21.90 22.98 37.92
CA PHE A 313 20.73 22.49 38.68
C PHE A 313 19.89 23.44 39.57
N LEU A 314 18.56 23.24 39.56
CA LEU A 314 17.71 23.26 40.77
C LEU A 314 16.43 22.40 40.57
N PHE A 315 16.29 21.39 41.44
CA PHE A 315 15.08 20.61 41.70
C PHE A 315 14.09 21.44 42.55
N PHE A 316 12.79 21.27 42.33
CA PHE A 316 11.77 21.52 43.36
C PHE A 316 10.68 20.45 43.33
N SER A 317 10.64 19.65 44.39
CA SER A 317 9.50 18.81 44.76
C SER A 317 8.74 19.49 45.90
N GLN A 318 7.41 19.55 45.82
CA GLN A 318 6.56 19.50 47.01
C GLN A 318 5.13 19.15 46.63
N ARG A 319 4.65 18.00 47.12
CA ARG A 319 3.23 17.71 47.34
C ARG A 319 2.91 18.07 48.79
N TYR A 320 1.72 18.60 49.01
CA TYR A 320 1.08 18.70 50.32
C TYR A 320 -0.27 17.97 50.28
N THR A 321 -0.61 17.42 51.46
CA THR A 321 -1.80 16.68 51.93
C THR A 321 -2.04 15.29 51.37
#